data_AF-A0A7X7K538-F1
#
_entry.id   AF-A0A7X7K538-F1
#
_cell.length_a   1.000
_cell.length_b   1.000
_cell.length_c   1.000
_cell.angle_alpha   90.00
_cell.angle_beta   90.00
_cell.angle_gamma   90.00
#
_symmetry.space_group_name_H-M   'P 1'
#
loop_
_entity.id
_entity.type
_entity.pdbx_description
1 polymer ?
#
loop_
_entity_poly.entity_id
_entity_poly.type
_entity_poly.pdbx_seq_one_letter_code
_entity_poly.pdbx_strand_id
1 'polypeptide(L)' 'MGEDDLRLLLDGMLGRLAKWLRLLGYDAEYDNSASDTELARRARAEGRVLLTRDYELANRPGLRTLRIAS' A
#
# COMPACT_ATOMS: atom_id res chain seq x y z
N MET A 1 -2.77 -24.27 6.93
CA MET A 1 -3.98 -23.52 6.54
C MET A 1 -3.50 -22.08 6.38
N GLY A 2 -3.21 -21.65 5.15
CA GLY A 2 -2.62 -20.33 4.94
C GLY A 2 -3.69 -19.28 5.22
N GLU A 3 -3.49 -18.48 6.25
CA GLU A 3 -4.18 -17.20 6.39
C GLU A 3 -3.84 -16.43 5.10
N ASP A 4 -4.82 -15.87 4.40
CA ASP A 4 -4.56 -14.93 3.30
C ASP A 4 -3.79 -13.74 3.88
N ASP A 5 -2.46 -13.84 3.89
CA ASP A 5 -1.61 -12.93 4.64
C ASP A 5 -1.79 -11.53 4.05
N LEU A 6 -2.15 -10.57 4.91
CA LEU A 6 -2.52 -9.23 4.48
C LEU A 6 -1.27 -8.50 4.01
N ARG A 7 -1.08 -8.44 2.68
CA ARG A 7 0.06 -7.76 2.05
C ARG A 7 -0.28 -6.33 1.72
N LEU A 8 0.49 -5.41 2.28
CA LEU A 8 0.30 -3.98 2.20
C LEU A 8 1.39 -3.36 1.33
N LEU A 9 1.01 -2.35 0.56
CA LEU A 9 1.93 -1.46 -0.15
C LEU A 9 1.61 -0.03 0.29
N LEU A 10 2.60 0.70 0.79
CA LEU A 10 2.46 2.07 1.27
C LEU A 10 3.20 3.01 0.33
N ASP A 11 2.55 4.13 -0.01
CA ASP A 11 3.18 5.22 -0.74
C ASP A 11 4.17 6.04 0.12
N GLY A 12 4.86 6.99 -0.51
CA GLY A 12 5.82 7.87 0.15
C GLY A 12 5.25 8.75 1.28
N MET A 13 3.93 8.91 1.37
CA MET A 13 3.29 9.74 2.42
C MET A 13 3.11 9.00 3.74
N LEU A 14 3.25 7.68 3.73
CA LEU A 14 2.94 6.83 4.88
C LEU A 14 4.17 6.17 5.51
N GLY A 15 5.37 6.75 5.35
CA GLY A 15 6.61 6.17 5.86
C GLY A 15 6.63 5.86 7.36
N ARG A 16 6.00 6.71 8.19
CA ARG A 16 5.86 6.43 9.63
C ARG A 16 4.94 5.23 9.89
N LEU A 17 3.83 5.13 9.17
CA LEU A 17 2.89 4.02 9.29
C LEU A 17 3.54 2.72 8.80
N ALA A 18 4.27 2.75 7.68
CA ALA A 18 5.00 1.61 7.15
C ALA A 18 5.97 1.03 8.18
N LYS A 19 6.71 1.91 8.89
CA LYS A 19 7.61 1.49 9.97
C LYS A 19 6.86 0.75 11.08
N TRP A 20 5.72 1.28 11.54
CA TRP A 20 4.93 0.63 12.59
C TRP A 20 4.35 -0.71 12.15
N LEU A 21 3.81 -0.79 10.93
CA LEU A 21 3.25 -2.04 10.41
C LEU A 21 4.31 -3.14 10.32
N ARG A 22 5.52 -2.82 9.84
CA ARG A 22 6.65 -3.76 9.82
C ARG A 22 7.06 -4.21 11.22
N LEU A 23 7.10 -3.28 12.18
CA LEU A 23 7.43 -3.61 13.58
C LEU A 23 6.40 -4.53 14.23
N LEU A 24 5.12 -4.42 13.83
CA LEU A 24 4.03 -5.28 14.28
C LEU A 24 3.98 -6.63 13.53
N GLY A 25 4.86 -6.87 12.56
CA GLY A 25 4.97 -8.13 11.83
C GLY A 25 4.11 -8.24 10.57
N TYR A 26 3.49 -7.14 10.10
CA TYR A 26 2.75 -7.15 8.83
C TYR A 26 3.69 -7.15 7.62
N ASP A 27 3.32 -7.84 6.54
CA ASP A 27 3.93 -7.69 5.22
C ASP A 27 3.57 -6.31 4.65
N ALA A 28 4.40 -5.31 4.95
CA ALA A 28 4.21 -3.93 4.55
C ALA A 28 5.38 -3.45 3.70
N GLU A 29 5.19 -3.41 2.38
CA GLU A 29 6.12 -2.75 1.46
C GLU A 29 5.91 -1.24 1.47
N TYR A 30 7.00 -0.50 1.27
CA TYR A 30 7.00 0.96 1.25
C TYR A 30 8.01 1.42 0.22
N ASP A 31 7.58 2.29 -0.67
CA ASP A 31 8.42 2.90 -1.68
C ASP A 31 8.09 4.39 -1.81
N ASN A 32 9.06 5.23 -1.44
CA ASN A 32 8.94 6.67 -1.52
C ASN A 32 9.39 7.27 -2.85
N SER A 33 9.93 6.44 -3.74
CA SER A 33 10.46 6.84 -5.04
C SER A 33 9.57 6.37 -6.20
N ALA A 34 8.65 5.44 -5.93
CA ALA A 34 7.70 4.95 -6.90
C ALA A 34 6.71 6.03 -7.32
N SER A 35 6.46 6.11 -8.63
CA SER A 35 5.30 6.86 -9.14
C SER A 35 4.00 6.13 -8.85
N ASP A 36 2.88 6.86 -8.90
CA ASP A 36 1.52 6.31 -8.78
C ASP A 36 1.25 5.14 -9.72
N THR A 37 1.77 5.20 -10.95
CA THR A 37 1.60 4.12 -11.93
C THR A 37 2.42 2.89 -11.55
N GLU A 38 3.60 3.10 -10.98
CA GLU A 38 4.45 2.01 -10.49
C GLU A 38 3.83 1.32 -9.27
N LEU A 39 3.35 2.09 -8.29
CA LEU A 39 2.61 1.58 -7.13
C LEU A 39 1.37 0.82 -7.56
N ALA A 40 0.60 1.38 -8.50
CA ALA A 40 -0.59 0.76 -9.05
C ALA A 40 -0.29 -0.58 -9.75
N ARG A 41 0.81 -0.65 -10.50
CA ARG A 41 1.24 -1.86 -11.19
C ARG A 41 1.65 -2.94 -10.19
N ARG A 42 2.49 -2.60 -9.21
CA ARG A 42 2.94 -3.54 -8.17
C ARG A 42 1.79 -4.06 -7.32
N ALA A 43 0.94 -3.17 -6.81
CA ALA A 43 -0.22 -3.58 -6.02
C ALA A 43 -1.13 -4.58 -6.76
N ARG A 44 -1.32 -4.42 -8.07
CA ARG A 44 -2.06 -5.38 -8.88
C ARG A 44 -1.30 -6.68 -9.12
N ALA A 45 -0.06 -6.59 -9.57
CA ALA A 45 0.76 -7.74 -9.92
C ALA A 45 0.96 -8.68 -8.72
N GLU A 46 1.13 -8.10 -7.54
CA GLU A 46 1.38 -8.84 -6.32
C GLU A 46 0.09 -9.06 -5.52
N GLY A 47 -1.02 -8.41 -5.86
CA GLY A 47 -2.28 -8.50 -5.12
C GLY A 47 -2.27 -7.81 -3.76
N ARG A 48 -1.41 -6.79 -3.56
CA ARG A 48 -1.31 -6.00 -2.33
C ARG A 48 -2.45 -4.99 -2.19
N VAL A 49 -2.79 -4.64 -0.95
CA VAL A 49 -3.66 -3.49 -0.64
C VAL A 49 -2.79 -2.23 -0.58
N LEU A 50 -3.10 -1.24 -1.42
CA LEU A 50 -2.38 0.03 -1.48
C LEU A 50 -2.94 1.01 -0.44
N LEU A 51 -2.08 1.46 0.47
CA LEU A 51 -2.38 2.51 1.43
C LEU A 51 -1.79 3.81 0.91
N THR A 52 -2.61 4.84 0.88
CA THR A 52 -2.22 6.17 0.39
C THR A 52 -3.04 7.25 1.08
N ARG A 53 -2.52 8.47 1.14
CA ARG A 53 -3.32 9.67 1.47
C ARG A 53 -3.78 10.41 0.21
N ASP A 54 -3.29 10.00 -0.95
CA ASP A 54 -3.58 10.63 -2.23
C ASP A 54 -4.98 10.22 -2.69
N TYR A 55 -5.79 11.22 -3.04
CA TYR A 55 -7.17 10.97 -3.45
C TYR A 55 -7.25 10.37 -4.85
N GLU A 56 -6.42 10.81 -5.79
CA GLU A 56 -6.41 10.33 -7.18
C GLU A 56 -5.94 8.88 -7.24
N LEU A 57 -4.85 8.56 -6.51
CA LEU A 57 -4.33 7.19 -6.43
C LEU A 57 -5.32 6.25 -5.73
N ALA A 58 -5.97 6.71 -4.66
CA ALA A 58 -6.97 5.91 -3.94
C ALA A 58 -8.19 5.55 -4.80
N ASN A 59 -8.62 6.46 -5.69
CA ASN A 59 -9.78 6.26 -6.57
C ASN A 59 -9.44 5.57 -7.89
N ARG A 60 -8.20 5.11 -8.07
CA ARG A 60 -7.78 4.49 -9.33
C ARG A 60 -8.50 3.14 -9.54
N PRO A 61 -9.21 2.93 -10.67
CA PRO A 61 -10.02 1.73 -10.89
C PRO A 61 -9.21 0.44 -10.87
N GLY A 62 -9.77 -0.64 -10.32
CA GLY A 62 -9.12 -1.95 -10.32
C GLY A 62 -7.90 -2.05 -9.38
N LEU A 63 -7.81 -1.17 -8.39
CA LEU A 63 -6.89 -1.28 -7.26
C LEU A 63 -7.67 -1.61 -5.99
N ARG A 64 -7.06 -2.43 -5.13
CA ARG A 64 -7.50 -2.56 -3.74
C ARG A 64 -6.79 -1.48 -2.94
N THR A 65 -7.50 -0.41 -2.59
CA THR A 65 -6.93 0.76 -1.93
C THR A 65 -7.62 1.03 -0.60
N LEU A 66 -6.83 1.44 0.40
CA LEU A 66 -7.32 2.01 1.64
C LEU A 66 -6.77 3.43 1.77
N ARG A 67 -7.65 4.42 1.61
CA ARG A 67 -7.29 5.82 1.81
C ARG A 67 -7.20 6.13 3.29
N ILE A 68 -6.04 6.60 3.75
CA ILE A 68 -5.85 7.05 5.12
C ILE A 68 -6.21 8.52 5.20
N ALA A 69 -7.30 8.84 5.91
CA ALA A 69 -7.64 10.22 6.25
C ALA A 69 -6.90 10.64 7.53
N SER A 70 -6.53 11.93 7.59
CA SER A 70 -6.08 12.60 8.82
C SER A 70 -7.26 13.28 9.50
#